data_AF-A0A0G4EU06-F1
#
_entry.id   AF-A0A0G4EU06-F1
#
_cell.length_a   1.000
_cell.length_b   1.000
_cell.length_c   1.000
_cell.angle_alpha   90.00
_cell.angle_beta   90.00
_cell.angle_gamma   90.00
#
_symmetry.space_group_name_H-M   'P 1'
#
loop_
_entity.id
_entity.type
_entity.pdbx_description
1 polymer ?
#
loop_
_entity_poly.entity_id
_entity_poly.type
_entity_poly.pdbx_seq_one_letter_code
_entity_poly.pdbx_strand_id
1 'polypeptide(L)'
;MPRCLATELLFDLDEIQPRPAYDGKVFCRQPHGTDLLLLGKDDANMTLHGDGGVLAVPGIGRWFKKQETNTTCAIASLALTAGVAHGDALISESSLVERLAPLLPSDLATKGMTLQQLVPLVDAAGLRPSTHLASDSSVEAFRDACCASLRRGVPVIVNYDMTCLGQEGVGGHFSVVGAYAPSCDRFLLLDVWPETPLVWATASQLYAAMDTIDGDSARSRGFIIVERKDGPGRQSD
;
A
#
# COMPACT_ATOMS: atom_id res chain seq x y z
N MET A 1 11.12 -9.98 -23.95
CA MET A 1 11.07 -10.04 -22.48
C MET A 1 10.06 -11.10 -22.10
N PRO A 2 10.34 -11.99 -21.13
CA PRO A 2 9.37 -12.97 -20.69
C PRO A 2 8.14 -12.24 -20.13
N ARG A 3 6.95 -12.62 -20.60
CA ARG A 3 5.68 -12.13 -20.06
C ARG A 3 5.45 -12.86 -18.75
N CYS A 4 5.59 -12.18 -17.62
CA CYS A 4 5.13 -12.71 -16.35
C CYS A 4 3.59 -12.67 -16.36
N LEU A 5 2.97 -13.84 -16.42
CA LEU A 5 1.52 -13.96 -16.35
C LEU A 5 1.10 -13.91 -14.88
N ALA A 6 -0.03 -13.28 -14.56
CA ALA A 6 -0.53 -13.22 -13.18
C ALA A 6 -0.76 -14.61 -12.56
N THR A 7 -0.90 -15.65 -13.39
CA THR A 7 -0.94 -17.06 -12.97
C THR A 7 0.39 -17.58 -12.40
N GLU A 8 1.54 -16.97 -12.73
CA GLU A 8 2.85 -17.30 -12.14
C GLU A 8 3.07 -16.59 -10.79
N LEU A 9 2.17 -15.67 -10.43
CA LEU A 9 2.12 -14.99 -9.14
C LEU A 9 0.96 -15.54 -8.27
N LEU A 10 0.37 -16.70 -8.63
CA LEU A 10 -0.67 -17.35 -7.83
C LEU A 10 0.00 -18.17 -6.72
N PHE A 11 -0.34 -17.80 -5.49
CA PHE A 11 0.18 -18.42 -4.28
C PHE A 11 -0.86 -19.36 -3.66
N ASP A 12 -0.46 -20.16 -2.69
CA ASP A 12 -1.30 -21.18 -2.07
C ASP A 12 -2.46 -20.57 -1.27
N LEU A 13 -3.68 -21.05 -1.53
CA LEU A 13 -4.92 -20.53 -0.96
C LEU A 13 -5.53 -21.56 -0.01
N ASP A 14 -4.88 -21.79 1.12
CA ASP A 14 -5.44 -22.62 2.19
C ASP A 14 -5.95 -21.79 3.36
N GLU A 15 -7.18 -22.14 3.75
CA GLU A 15 -8.00 -21.70 4.89
C GLU A 15 -8.73 -20.34 4.79
N ILE A 16 -9.97 -20.37 4.28
CA ILE A 16 -11.24 -20.20 5.02
C ILE A 16 -12.43 -20.28 4.02
N GLN A 17 -13.14 -21.42 4.01
CA GLN A 17 -14.54 -21.71 3.58
C GLN A 17 -14.97 -21.46 2.09
N PRO A 18 -16.03 -22.15 1.56
CA PRO A 18 -16.05 -22.68 0.20
C PRO A 18 -16.43 -21.67 -0.89
N ARG A 19 -15.72 -21.76 -2.02
CA ARG A 19 -15.82 -20.84 -3.18
C ARG A 19 -16.86 -21.30 -4.21
N PRO A 20 -17.49 -20.38 -4.96
CA PRO A 20 -17.91 -20.67 -6.32
C PRO A 20 -16.66 -20.79 -7.23
N ALA A 21 -16.68 -21.75 -8.15
CA ALA A 21 -15.53 -22.10 -9.00
C ALA A 21 -14.95 -20.89 -9.76
N TYR A 22 -13.63 -20.66 -9.63
CA TYR A 22 -12.91 -19.57 -10.29
C TYR A 22 -12.01 -20.13 -11.41
N ASP A 23 -12.26 -19.73 -12.66
CA ASP A 23 -11.62 -20.25 -13.89
C ASP A 23 -10.38 -19.44 -14.33
N GLY A 24 -9.41 -19.24 -13.42
CA GLY A 24 -7.99 -18.98 -13.75
C GLY A 24 -7.63 -17.84 -14.72
N LYS A 25 -8.53 -16.91 -15.06
CA LYS A 25 -8.27 -15.85 -16.05
C LYS A 25 -8.14 -14.48 -15.39
N VAL A 26 -6.90 -14.10 -15.08
CA VAL A 26 -6.54 -12.72 -14.76
C VAL A 26 -6.14 -12.00 -16.04
N PHE A 27 -7.06 -11.21 -16.60
CA PHE A 27 -6.75 -10.13 -17.53
C PHE A 27 -7.85 -9.07 -17.46
N CYS A 28 -7.51 -7.90 -16.93
CA CYS A 28 -8.21 -6.68 -17.32
C CYS A 28 -7.14 -5.72 -17.82
N ARG A 29 -6.89 -5.74 -19.14
CA ARG A 29 -6.35 -4.56 -19.81
C ARG A 29 -7.36 -3.46 -19.56
N GLN A 30 -6.98 -2.44 -18.80
CA GLN A 30 -7.75 -1.21 -18.78
C GLN A 30 -7.85 -0.68 -20.23
N PRO A 31 -8.94 0.03 -20.60
CA PRO A 31 -9.15 0.49 -21.98
C PRO A 31 -8.04 1.43 -22.52
N HIS A 32 -7.06 1.80 -21.70
CA HIS A 32 -6.05 2.83 -21.96
C HIS A 32 -4.60 2.34 -21.82
N GLY A 33 -4.31 1.09 -22.18
CA GLY A 33 -2.94 0.67 -22.49
C GLY A 33 -1.98 0.54 -21.29
N THR A 34 -2.47 0.57 -20.06
CA THR A 34 -1.65 0.34 -18.86
C THR A 34 -1.56 -1.16 -18.52
N ASP A 35 -0.34 -1.61 -18.25
CA ASP A 35 0.00 -3.01 -17.96
C ASP A 35 -0.12 -3.31 -16.45
N LEU A 36 -1.32 -3.11 -15.88
CA LEU A 36 -1.63 -3.45 -14.49
C LEU A 36 -2.15 -4.90 -14.41
N LEU A 37 -1.69 -5.67 -13.43
CA LEU A 37 -2.28 -6.98 -13.12
C LEU A 37 -3.21 -6.83 -11.92
N LEU A 38 -4.48 -7.16 -12.10
CA LEU A 38 -5.51 -7.02 -11.07
C LEU A 38 -5.70 -8.36 -10.34
N LEU A 39 -5.85 -8.32 -9.02
CA LEU A 39 -6.27 -9.48 -8.22
C LEU A 39 -7.77 -9.37 -7.88
N GLY A 40 -8.41 -10.51 -7.64
CA GLY A 40 -9.82 -10.57 -7.26
C GLY A 40 -10.07 -9.92 -5.90
N LYS A 41 -11.33 -9.50 -5.66
CA LYS A 41 -11.75 -8.78 -4.44
C LYS A 41 -11.64 -9.60 -3.15
N ASP A 42 -11.51 -10.92 -3.24
CA ASP A 42 -11.50 -11.85 -2.10
C ASP A 42 -10.09 -12.42 -1.77
N ASP A 43 -9.04 -11.94 -2.44
CA ASP A 43 -7.69 -12.54 -2.41
C ASP A 43 -6.77 -11.98 -1.31
N ALA A 44 -7.31 -11.31 -0.28
CA ALA A 44 -6.49 -10.66 0.75
C ALA A 44 -5.70 -11.65 1.64
N ASN A 45 -6.15 -12.90 1.79
CA ASN A 45 -5.51 -13.94 2.60
C ASN A 45 -4.29 -14.61 1.93
N MET A 46 -3.69 -13.98 0.91
CA MET A 46 -2.63 -14.62 0.17
C MET A 46 -1.34 -14.77 0.99
N THR A 47 -1.05 -16.01 1.36
CA THR A 47 0.29 -16.42 1.77
C THR A 47 1.18 -16.33 0.55
N LEU A 48 1.89 -15.21 0.38
CA LEU A 48 2.75 -14.94 -0.78
C LEU A 48 4.00 -15.86 -0.76
N HIS A 49 3.83 -17.14 -1.09
CA HIS A 49 4.90 -18.14 -1.19
C HIS A 49 5.17 -18.52 -2.64
N GLY A 50 6.11 -17.84 -3.28
CA GLY A 50 6.49 -18.14 -4.65
C GLY A 50 7.85 -18.80 -4.72
N ASP A 51 7.90 -19.99 -5.31
CA ASP A 51 9.09 -20.44 -6.05
C ASP A 51 9.43 -19.33 -7.06
N GLY A 52 10.44 -18.51 -6.74
CA GLY A 52 10.75 -17.27 -7.49
C GLY A 52 11.20 -16.07 -6.66
N GLY A 53 11.16 -16.14 -5.32
CA GLY A 53 11.79 -15.13 -4.46
C GLY A 53 11.01 -13.81 -4.30
N VAL A 54 9.67 -13.89 -4.31
CA VAL A 54 8.80 -12.75 -3.99
C VAL A 54 9.05 -12.31 -2.56
N LEU A 55 9.18 -11.00 -2.39
CA LEU A 55 9.43 -10.36 -1.12
C LEU A 55 8.13 -9.78 -0.58
N ALA A 56 7.65 -10.27 0.56
CA ALA A 56 6.33 -9.93 1.09
C ALA A 56 6.35 -9.69 2.59
N VAL A 57 5.41 -8.86 3.06
CA VAL A 57 5.11 -8.75 4.49
C VAL A 57 4.20 -9.92 4.91
N PRO A 58 4.65 -10.81 5.81
CA PRO A 58 3.85 -11.98 6.20
C PRO A 58 2.52 -11.58 6.85
N GLY A 59 1.45 -12.25 6.44
CA GLY A 59 0.12 -12.10 7.06
C GLY A 59 -0.56 -10.75 6.82
N ILE A 60 -0.01 -9.88 5.97
CA ILE A 60 -0.47 -8.49 5.78
C ILE A 60 -1.98 -8.36 5.49
N GLY A 61 -2.55 -9.38 4.83
CA GLY A 61 -3.97 -9.51 4.55
C GLY A 61 -4.90 -9.37 5.75
N ARG A 62 -4.45 -9.83 6.94
CA ARG A 62 -5.24 -9.78 8.17
C ARG A 62 -5.65 -8.37 8.57
N TRP A 63 -4.85 -7.38 8.19
CA TRP A 63 -5.06 -5.96 8.53
C TRP A 63 -5.62 -5.15 7.37
N PHE A 64 -5.76 -5.74 6.18
CA PHE A 64 -6.25 -5.04 5.01
C PHE A 64 -7.77 -4.83 5.08
N LYS A 65 -8.19 -3.57 4.93
CA LYS A 65 -9.59 -3.15 4.82
C LYS A 65 -9.70 -2.05 3.77
N LYS A 66 -10.86 -1.97 3.13
CA LYS A 66 -11.22 -0.81 2.31
C LYS A 66 -11.55 0.38 3.22
N GLN A 67 -11.26 1.59 2.76
CA GLN A 67 -11.54 2.84 3.48
C GLN A 67 -13.04 3.03 3.71
N GLU A 68 -13.41 3.67 4.80
CA GLU A 68 -14.82 3.86 5.19
C GLU A 68 -15.48 5.05 4.48
N THR A 69 -14.71 6.04 4.02
CA THR A 69 -15.21 7.25 3.33
C THR A 69 -14.36 7.60 2.11
N ASN A 70 -14.84 8.47 1.21
CA ASN A 70 -14.14 8.83 -0.03
C ASN A 70 -12.88 9.69 0.17
N THR A 71 -12.53 10.12 1.39
CA THR A 71 -11.37 11.01 1.63
C THR A 71 -10.41 10.50 2.69
N THR A 72 -10.63 9.30 3.24
CA THR A 72 -9.87 8.76 4.37
C THR A 72 -8.82 7.70 3.98
N CYS A 73 -8.47 7.59 2.69
CA CYS A 73 -7.47 6.63 2.21
C CYS A 73 -6.12 6.69 2.95
N ALA A 74 -5.69 7.88 3.37
CA ALA A 74 -4.48 8.07 4.19
C ALA A 74 -4.61 7.40 5.58
N ILE A 75 -5.77 7.53 6.23
CA ILE A 75 -6.04 6.96 7.55
C ILE A 75 -6.25 5.44 7.45
N ALA A 76 -6.94 4.96 6.42
CA ALA A 76 -7.08 3.53 6.14
C ALA A 76 -5.71 2.87 5.92
N SER A 77 -4.82 3.51 5.14
CA SER A 77 -3.45 3.04 4.93
C SER A 77 -2.63 3.05 6.23
N LEU A 78 -2.81 4.06 7.08
CA LEU A 78 -2.19 4.10 8.41
C LEU A 78 -2.73 2.99 9.32
N ALA A 79 -4.03 2.70 9.30
CA ALA A 79 -4.63 1.65 10.11
C ALA A 79 -4.05 0.27 9.76
N LEU A 80 -3.94 -0.02 8.46
CA LEU A 80 -3.34 -1.26 7.98
C LEU A 80 -1.89 -1.40 8.47
N THR A 81 -1.07 -0.38 8.23
CA THR A 81 0.36 -0.43 8.58
C THR A 81 0.60 -0.43 10.09
N ALA A 82 -0.20 0.29 10.86
CA ALA A 82 -0.17 0.25 12.32
C ALA A 82 -0.62 -1.10 12.87
N GLY A 83 -1.62 -1.73 12.26
CA GLY A 83 -2.05 -3.09 12.59
C GLY A 83 -0.93 -4.11 12.41
N VAL A 84 -0.19 -4.03 11.29
CA VAL A 84 1.01 -4.85 11.04
C VAL A 84 2.08 -4.60 12.11
N ALA A 85 2.41 -3.32 12.35
CA ALA A 85 3.49 -2.94 13.25
C ALA A 85 3.23 -3.35 14.72
N HIS A 86 1.99 -3.20 15.19
CA HIS A 86 1.61 -3.50 16.57
C HIS A 86 1.08 -4.91 16.76
N GLY A 87 0.77 -5.63 15.68
CA GLY A 87 0.10 -6.93 15.74
C GLY A 87 -1.34 -6.85 16.27
N ASP A 88 -1.96 -5.67 16.18
CA ASP A 88 -3.27 -5.38 16.78
C ASP A 88 -4.33 -5.16 15.70
N ALA A 89 -5.28 -6.10 15.61
CA ALA A 89 -6.39 -6.04 14.66
C ALA A 89 -7.50 -5.07 15.06
N LEU A 90 -7.47 -4.53 16.29
CA LEU A 90 -8.42 -3.52 16.76
C LEU A 90 -8.10 -2.12 16.24
N ILE A 91 -6.89 -1.91 15.69
CA ILE A 91 -6.55 -0.66 15.01
C ILE A 91 -7.34 -0.60 13.68
N SER A 92 -8.38 0.22 13.68
CA SER A 92 -9.22 0.53 12.52
C SER A 92 -9.09 2.00 12.12
N GLU A 93 -9.56 2.33 10.90
CA GLU A 93 -9.71 3.71 10.45
C GLU A 93 -10.52 4.55 11.46
N SER A 94 -11.72 4.09 11.82
CA SER A 94 -12.58 4.69 12.84
C SER A 94 -11.87 4.93 14.18
N SER A 95 -11.14 3.94 14.71
CA SER A 95 -10.40 4.09 15.96
C SER A 95 -9.27 5.13 15.87
N LEU A 96 -8.63 5.24 14.70
CA LEU A 96 -7.59 6.25 14.45
C LEU A 96 -8.19 7.64 14.28
N VAL A 97 -9.32 7.77 13.59
CA VAL A 97 -10.04 9.05 13.47
C VAL A 97 -10.38 9.60 14.85
N GLU A 98 -10.93 8.77 15.73
CA GLU A 98 -11.25 9.19 17.11
C GLU A 98 -9.99 9.56 17.89
N ARG A 99 -8.99 8.68 17.92
CA ARG A 99 -7.77 8.86 18.70
C ARG A 99 -6.92 10.05 18.23
N LEU A 100 -6.90 10.31 16.93
CA LEU A 100 -6.04 11.32 16.30
C LEU A 100 -6.79 12.59 15.91
N ALA A 101 -8.08 12.73 16.30
CA ALA A 101 -8.93 13.86 15.94
C ALA A 101 -8.27 15.24 16.06
N PRO A 102 -7.48 15.56 17.11
CA PRO A 102 -6.81 16.86 17.23
C PRO A 102 -5.74 17.17 16.16
N LEU A 103 -5.24 16.15 15.46
CA LEU A 103 -4.20 16.26 14.43
C LEU A 103 -4.77 16.17 13.01
N LEU A 104 -6.05 15.81 12.84
CA LEU A 104 -6.66 15.68 11.54
C LEU A 104 -6.82 17.05 10.87
N PRO A 105 -6.59 17.18 9.55
CA PRO A 105 -6.91 18.40 8.82
C PRO A 105 -8.40 18.73 8.94
N SER A 106 -8.72 20.01 9.13
CA SER A 106 -10.11 20.47 9.25
C SER A 106 -10.95 20.22 8.00
N ASP A 107 -10.30 20.09 6.84
CA ASP A 107 -10.88 19.83 5.53
C ASP A 107 -10.73 18.36 5.08
N LEU A 108 -10.37 17.45 6.00
CA LEU A 108 -10.24 16.01 5.71
C LEU A 108 -11.48 15.44 4.99
N ALA A 109 -12.68 15.85 5.40
CA ALA A 109 -13.94 15.35 4.84
C ALA A 109 -14.19 15.76 3.37
N THR A 110 -13.46 16.76 2.85
CA THR A 110 -13.65 17.28 1.50
C THR A 110 -12.41 17.14 0.61
N LYS A 111 -11.21 17.13 1.21
CA LYS A 111 -9.93 17.10 0.46
C LYS A 111 -9.07 15.88 0.71
N GLY A 112 -9.28 15.18 1.82
CA GLY A 112 -8.34 14.17 2.27
C GLY A 112 -7.10 14.79 2.93
N MET A 113 -5.92 14.26 2.61
CA MET A 113 -4.66 14.63 3.25
C MET A 113 -3.50 14.64 2.26
N THR A 114 -2.53 15.51 2.50
CA THR A 114 -1.23 15.50 1.82
C THR A 114 -0.26 14.52 2.49
N LEU A 115 0.80 14.12 1.78
CA LEU A 115 1.85 13.24 2.34
C LEU A 115 2.45 13.81 3.64
N GLN A 116 2.64 15.14 3.70
CA GLN A 116 3.21 15.83 4.86
C GLN A 116 2.25 15.87 6.04
N GLN A 117 0.95 16.01 5.80
CA GLN A 117 -0.06 15.96 6.86
C GLN A 117 -0.18 14.56 7.47
N LEU A 118 0.13 13.49 6.73
CA LEU A 118 0.09 12.12 7.28
C LEU A 118 1.23 11.85 8.28
N VAL A 119 2.40 12.47 8.11
CA VAL A 119 3.59 12.25 8.97
C VAL A 119 3.31 12.38 10.47
N PRO A 120 2.71 13.48 10.99
CA PRO A 120 2.43 13.60 12.42
C PRO A 120 1.41 12.56 12.93
N LEU A 121 0.49 12.07 12.09
CA LEU A 121 -0.44 11.01 12.46
C LEU A 121 0.28 9.66 12.61
N VAL A 122 1.23 9.36 11.72
CA VAL A 122 2.09 8.17 11.84
C VAL A 122 2.85 8.22 13.17
N ASP A 123 3.44 9.38 13.50
CA ASP A 123 4.17 9.56 14.76
C ASP A 123 3.28 9.37 16.00
N ALA A 124 2.10 9.98 15.99
CA ALA A 124 1.10 9.89 17.06
C ALA A 124 0.47 8.49 17.16
N ALA A 125 0.50 7.68 16.10
CA ALA A 125 0.11 6.27 16.12
C ALA A 125 1.19 5.35 16.75
N GLY A 126 2.28 5.91 17.27
CA GLY A 126 3.37 5.16 17.92
C GLY A 126 4.37 4.57 16.93
N LEU A 127 4.43 5.09 15.70
CA LEU A 127 5.32 4.64 14.64
C LEU A 127 6.34 5.73 14.30
N ARG A 128 7.47 5.36 13.70
CA ARG A 128 8.51 6.27 13.23
C ARG A 128 8.37 6.44 11.72
N PRO A 129 7.89 7.60 11.23
CA PRO A 129 7.83 7.86 9.80
C PRO A 129 9.21 8.19 9.22
N SER A 130 9.53 7.61 8.06
CA SER A 130 10.58 8.09 7.14
C SER A 130 9.93 8.45 5.81
N THR A 131 9.82 9.74 5.54
CA THR A 131 9.11 10.28 4.37
C THR A 131 10.07 10.55 3.23
N HIS A 132 9.69 10.13 2.03
CA HIS A 132 10.47 10.26 0.81
C HIS A 132 9.59 10.87 -0.27
N LEU A 133 9.98 12.04 -0.77
CA LEU A 133 9.37 12.61 -1.96
C LEU A 133 9.91 11.92 -3.20
N ALA A 134 9.04 11.69 -4.18
CA ALA A 134 9.47 11.13 -5.46
C ALA A 134 10.46 12.07 -6.16
N SER A 135 10.18 13.38 -6.18
CA SER A 135 11.06 14.37 -6.84
C SER A 135 12.49 14.45 -6.28
N ASP A 136 12.71 13.92 -5.07
CA ASP A 136 14.00 13.99 -4.39
C ASP A 136 14.84 12.71 -4.62
N SER A 137 14.39 11.82 -5.51
CA SER A 137 14.95 10.48 -5.66
C SER A 137 14.90 9.94 -7.11
N SER A 138 14.96 8.62 -7.24
CA SER A 138 14.85 7.87 -8.50
C SER A 138 13.99 6.61 -8.29
N VAL A 139 13.52 6.01 -9.39
CA VAL A 139 12.81 4.73 -9.34
C VAL A 139 13.68 3.61 -8.74
N GLU A 140 14.99 3.63 -8.98
CA GLU A 140 15.96 2.71 -8.39
C GLU A 140 16.01 2.85 -6.87
N ALA A 141 16.18 4.08 -6.38
CA ALA A 141 16.23 4.34 -4.95
C ALA A 141 14.89 4.03 -4.25
N PHE A 142 13.76 4.31 -4.88
CA PHE A 142 12.44 3.89 -4.41
C PHE A 142 12.34 2.37 -4.30
N ARG A 143 12.72 1.65 -5.36
CA ARG A 143 12.70 0.19 -5.39
C ARG A 143 13.55 -0.41 -4.29
N ASP A 144 14.76 0.09 -4.11
CA ASP A 144 15.70 -0.39 -3.09
C ASP A 144 15.18 -0.12 -1.68
N ALA A 145 14.63 1.08 -1.43
CA ALA A 145 14.04 1.45 -0.15
C ALA A 145 12.85 0.55 0.21
N CYS A 146 11.92 0.33 -0.74
CA CYS A 146 10.79 -0.58 -0.56
C CYS A 146 11.25 -2.02 -0.33
N CYS A 147 12.17 -2.53 -1.14
CA CYS A 147 12.73 -3.88 -0.94
C CYS A 147 13.42 -4.01 0.42
N ALA A 148 14.18 -3.02 0.87
CA ALA A 148 14.79 -3.05 2.18
C ALA A 148 13.73 -3.10 3.30
N SER A 149 12.65 -2.31 3.17
CA SER A 149 11.53 -2.27 4.12
C SER A 149 10.78 -3.60 4.18
N LEU A 150 10.39 -4.14 3.02
CA LEU A 150 9.64 -5.40 2.93
C LEU A 150 10.44 -6.59 3.48
N ARG A 151 11.78 -6.61 3.34
CA ARG A 151 12.66 -7.63 3.99
C ARG A 151 12.60 -7.60 5.51
N ARG A 152 12.29 -6.45 6.10
CA ARG A 152 12.08 -6.30 7.55
C ARG A 152 10.64 -6.61 7.97
N GLY A 153 9.78 -7.03 7.03
CA GLY A 153 8.35 -7.19 7.28
C GLY A 153 7.62 -5.86 7.49
N VAL A 154 8.19 -4.75 7.02
CA VAL A 154 7.62 -3.41 7.17
C VAL A 154 6.95 -2.98 5.86
N PRO A 155 5.62 -2.84 5.82
CA PRO A 155 4.92 -2.34 4.65
C PRO A 155 5.22 -0.85 4.42
N VAL A 156 4.98 -0.37 3.21
CA VAL A 156 5.26 1.01 2.82
C VAL A 156 3.97 1.71 2.42
N ILE A 157 3.67 2.87 3.00
CA ILE A 157 2.55 3.71 2.56
C ILE A 157 3.00 4.48 1.34
N VAL A 158 2.23 4.48 0.26
CA VAL A 158 2.49 5.25 -0.95
C VAL A 158 1.38 6.27 -1.17
N ASN A 159 1.75 7.48 -1.58
CA ASN A 159 0.87 8.53 -2.07
C ASN A 159 1.14 8.75 -3.56
N TYR A 160 0.15 8.52 -4.40
CA TYR A 160 0.33 8.52 -5.85
C TYR A 160 -0.94 9.04 -6.55
N ASP A 161 -0.83 9.39 -7.83
CA ASP A 161 -1.98 9.72 -8.67
C ASP A 161 -2.54 8.46 -9.36
N MET A 162 -3.80 8.12 -9.06
CA MET A 162 -4.45 6.92 -9.61
C MET A 162 -4.54 6.95 -11.13
N THR A 163 -4.82 8.12 -11.71
CA THR A 163 -4.97 8.28 -13.16
C THR A 163 -3.64 8.11 -13.88
N CYS A 164 -2.56 8.63 -13.30
CA CYS A 164 -1.20 8.44 -13.81
C CYS A 164 -0.75 6.97 -13.73
N LEU A 165 -1.16 6.26 -12.67
CA LEU A 165 -0.91 4.82 -12.55
C LEU A 165 -1.70 3.99 -13.58
N GLY A 166 -2.79 4.55 -14.13
CA GLY A 166 -3.71 3.88 -15.03
C GLY A 166 -4.82 3.11 -14.33
N GLN A 167 -5.21 3.55 -13.14
CA GLN A 167 -6.44 3.13 -12.47
C GLN A 167 -7.56 4.13 -12.81
N GLU A 168 -8.80 3.65 -12.76
CA GLU A 168 -9.98 4.51 -12.70
C GLU A 168 -10.01 5.20 -11.34
N GLY A 169 -10.08 6.54 -11.30
CA GLY A 169 -10.01 7.30 -10.06
C GLY A 169 -10.09 8.81 -10.28
N VAL A 170 -10.14 9.58 -9.18
CA VAL A 170 -10.38 11.04 -9.19
C VAL A 170 -9.12 11.89 -8.93
N GLY A 171 -7.95 11.28 -8.76
CA GLY A 171 -6.68 11.98 -8.58
C GLY A 171 -5.74 11.32 -7.57
N GLY A 172 -5.28 12.10 -6.59
CA GLY A 172 -4.35 11.65 -5.56
C GLY A 172 -4.96 10.63 -4.60
N HIS A 173 -4.17 9.63 -4.21
CA HIS A 173 -4.61 8.51 -3.38
C HIS A 173 -3.50 7.99 -2.47
N PHE A 174 -3.88 7.27 -1.42
CA PHE A 174 -2.96 6.55 -0.53
C PHE A 174 -3.31 5.07 -0.50
N SER A 175 -2.28 4.23 -0.63
CA SER A 175 -2.40 2.77 -0.48
C SER A 175 -1.13 2.21 0.18
N VAL A 176 -1.10 0.88 0.36
CA VAL A 176 0.04 0.20 0.99
C VAL A 176 0.72 -0.76 0.01
N VAL A 177 2.03 -0.67 -0.12
CA VAL A 177 2.86 -1.69 -0.76
C VAL A 177 3.07 -2.84 0.23
N GLY A 178 2.57 -4.02 -0.11
CA GLY A 178 2.66 -5.23 0.71
C GLY A 178 3.67 -6.26 0.21
N ALA A 179 4.06 -6.20 -1.07
CA ALA A 179 4.98 -7.16 -1.67
C ALA A 179 5.69 -6.63 -2.92
N TYR A 180 6.77 -7.30 -3.31
CA TYR A 180 7.55 -7.06 -4.51
C TYR A 180 7.91 -8.37 -5.21
N ALA A 181 7.69 -8.43 -6.52
CA ALA A 181 8.04 -9.55 -7.39
C ALA A 181 9.24 -9.16 -8.28
N PRO A 182 10.47 -9.64 -7.99
CA PRO A 182 11.67 -9.27 -8.73
C PRO A 182 11.67 -9.74 -10.19
N SER A 183 11.03 -10.87 -10.49
CA SER A 183 10.98 -11.47 -11.83
C SER A 183 10.34 -10.57 -12.89
N CYS A 184 9.45 -9.67 -12.46
CA CYS A 184 8.70 -8.76 -13.33
C CYS A 184 8.75 -7.29 -12.89
N ASP A 185 9.56 -6.97 -11.89
CA ASP A 185 9.73 -5.63 -11.31
C ASP A 185 8.41 -4.97 -10.88
N ARG A 186 7.58 -5.71 -10.12
CA ARG A 186 6.24 -5.24 -9.70
C ARG A 186 6.06 -5.19 -8.21
N PHE A 187 5.36 -4.16 -7.75
CA PHE A 187 4.87 -4.02 -6.38
C PHE A 187 3.38 -4.37 -6.30
N LEU A 188 3.00 -5.11 -5.26
CA LEU A 188 1.61 -5.33 -4.90
C LEU A 188 1.11 -4.14 -4.07
N LEU A 189 0.14 -3.43 -4.63
CA LEU A 189 -0.63 -2.38 -3.97
C LEU A 189 -1.87 -3.00 -3.33
N LEU A 190 -1.90 -2.94 -2.01
CA LEU A 190 -3.09 -3.15 -1.19
C LEU A 190 -3.92 -1.87 -1.23
N ASP A 191 -4.63 -1.69 -2.35
CA ASP A 191 -5.43 -0.50 -2.60
C ASP A 191 -6.65 -0.45 -1.67
N VAL A 192 -6.76 0.60 -0.87
CA VAL A 192 -7.84 0.78 0.12
C VAL A 192 -9.12 1.38 -0.47
N TRP A 193 -9.13 1.80 -1.74
CA TRP A 193 -10.32 2.38 -2.36
C TRP A 193 -11.42 1.31 -2.56
N PRO A 194 -12.69 1.54 -2.17
CA PRO A 194 -13.69 0.46 -2.08
C PRO A 194 -13.97 -0.25 -3.42
N GLU A 195 -13.97 0.51 -4.51
CA GLU A 195 -14.29 0.00 -5.84
C GLU A 195 -13.12 -0.70 -6.54
N THR A 196 -11.88 -0.49 -6.11
CA THR A 196 -10.70 -1.02 -6.82
C THR A 196 -10.32 -2.44 -6.41
N PRO A 197 -9.78 -3.25 -7.33
CA PRO A 197 -9.08 -4.49 -7.00
C PRO A 197 -7.69 -4.21 -6.39
N LEU A 198 -7.03 -5.23 -5.84
CA LEU A 198 -5.59 -5.12 -5.56
C LEU A 198 -4.83 -5.14 -6.89
N VAL A 199 -3.69 -4.44 -6.94
CA VAL A 199 -2.98 -4.18 -8.20
C VAL A 199 -1.50 -4.51 -8.08
N TRP A 200 -0.97 -5.23 -9.06
CA TRP A 200 0.47 -5.27 -9.32
C TRP A 200 0.85 -4.20 -10.34
N ALA A 201 1.54 -3.16 -9.88
CA ALA A 201 2.10 -2.11 -10.70
C ALA A 201 3.61 -2.30 -10.87
N THR A 202 4.17 -1.98 -12.05
CA THR A 202 5.64 -1.95 -12.16
C THR A 202 6.23 -0.86 -11.27
N ALA A 203 7.47 -1.03 -10.81
CA ALA A 203 8.17 -0.02 -10.02
C ALA A 203 8.19 1.34 -10.74
N SER A 204 8.44 1.34 -12.06
CA SER A 204 8.45 2.56 -12.87
C SER A 204 7.09 3.23 -12.99
N GLN A 205 6.00 2.48 -13.16
CA GLN A 205 4.64 3.05 -13.21
C GLN A 205 4.25 3.66 -11.86
N LEU A 206 4.49 2.93 -10.76
CA LEU A 206 4.19 3.44 -9.42
C LEU A 206 5.03 4.68 -9.09
N TYR A 207 6.32 4.66 -9.43
CA TYR A 207 7.18 5.82 -9.25
C TYR A 207 6.71 7.04 -10.04
N ALA A 208 6.39 6.87 -11.33
CA ALA A 208 5.87 7.97 -12.16
C ALA A 208 4.57 8.56 -11.58
N ALA A 209 3.68 7.72 -11.04
CA ALA A 209 2.46 8.17 -10.37
C ALA A 209 2.73 8.94 -9.07
N MET A 210 3.81 8.61 -8.34
CA MET A 210 4.25 9.37 -7.17
C MET A 210 4.99 10.67 -7.54
N ASP A 211 5.71 10.70 -8.66
CA ASP A 211 6.44 11.88 -9.18
C ASP A 211 5.52 12.92 -9.86
N THR A 212 4.26 12.93 -9.45
CA THR A 212 3.27 13.93 -9.82
C THR A 212 3.16 14.97 -8.72
N ILE A 213 2.89 16.23 -9.08
CA ILE A 213 2.68 17.30 -8.11
C ILE A 213 1.30 17.16 -7.48
N ASP A 214 1.26 17.21 -6.16
CA ASP A 214 0.05 17.38 -5.37
C ASP A 214 -0.28 18.87 -5.26
N GLY A 215 -1.49 19.25 -5.69
CA GLY A 215 -1.93 20.64 -5.76
C GLY A 215 -2.13 21.29 -4.39
N ASP A 216 -2.45 20.52 -3.34
CA ASP A 216 -2.66 21.08 -2.01
C ASP A 216 -1.33 21.35 -1.28
N SER A 217 -0.29 20.55 -1.54
CA SER A 217 1.04 20.73 -0.94
C SER A 217 2.04 21.47 -1.82
N ALA A 218 1.78 21.59 -3.13
CA ALA A 218 2.71 22.09 -4.15
C ALA A 218 4.06 21.33 -4.19
N ARG A 219 4.06 20.08 -3.72
CA ARG A 219 5.22 19.18 -3.71
C ARG A 219 4.89 17.93 -4.50
N SER A 220 5.90 17.17 -4.90
CA SER A 220 5.65 15.82 -5.40
C SER A 220 5.00 14.97 -4.31
N ARG A 221 4.27 13.94 -4.73
CA ARG A 221 3.84 12.87 -3.82
C ARG A 221 5.05 11.98 -3.51
N GLY A 222 4.83 10.75 -3.04
CA GLY A 222 5.93 9.91 -2.57
C GLY A 222 5.49 8.80 -1.65
N PHE A 223 6.34 8.42 -0.71
CA PHE A 223 6.08 7.28 0.16
C PHE A 223 6.58 7.51 1.59
N ILE A 224 6.06 6.71 2.51
CA ILE A 224 6.45 6.68 3.92
C ILE A 224 6.79 5.25 4.31
N ILE A 225 8.03 5.05 4.76
CA ILE A 225 8.41 3.83 5.49
C ILE A 225 8.01 4.04 6.95
N VAL A 226 7.24 3.11 7.50
CA VAL A 226 6.64 3.22 8.84
C VAL A 226 7.19 2.16 9.78
N GLU A 227 8.22 2.52 10.54
CA GLU A 227 8.85 1.60 11.48
C GLU A 227 8.18 1.69 12.85
N ARG A 228 8.33 0.64 13.66
CA ARG A 228 7.97 0.76 15.07
C ARG A 228 8.93 1.73 15.74
N LYS A 229 8.43 2.59 16.63
CA LYS A 229 9.31 3.22 17.61
C LYS A 229 9.82 2.09 18.52
N ASP A 230 11.13 2.00 18.70
CA ASP A 230 11.67 1.12 19.73
C ASP A 230 11.00 1.49 21.06
N GLY A 231 10.34 0.52 21.70
CA GLY A 231 9.99 0.66 23.11
C GLY A 231 11.26 0.79 23.95
N PRO A 232 11.18 1.19 25.23
CA PRO A 232 12.33 1.04 26.12
C PRO A 232 12.82 -0.40 26.00
N GLY A 233 14.06 -0.57 25.52
CA GLY A 233 14.54 -1.84 25.01
C GLY A 233 14.29 -2.98 25.97
N ARG A 234 13.79 -4.12 25.48
CA ARG A 234 14.05 -5.39 26.16
C ARG A 234 15.55 -5.58 26.10
N GLN A 235 16.24 -5.22 27.18
CA GLN A 235 17.53 -5.81 27.47
C GLN A 235 17.28 -7.31 27.59
N SER A 236 17.91 -8.07 26.70
CA SER A 236 18.08 -9.49 26.86
C SER A 236 18.94 -9.69 28.11
N ASP A 237 18.30 -10.19 29.17
CA ASP A 237 18.99 -10.88 30.27
C ASP A 237 19.63 -12.19 29.76
#